data_AF-A0A3D0SSS2-F1
#
_entry.id   AF-A0A3D0SSS2-F1
#
_cell.length_a   1.000
_cell.length_b   1.000
_cell.length_c   1.000
_cell.angle_alpha   90.00
_cell.angle_beta   90.00
_cell.angle_gamma   90.00
#
_symmetry.space_group_name_H-M   'P 1'
#
loop_
_entity.id
_entity.type
_entity.pdbx_description
1 polymer ?
#
loop_
_entity_poly.entity_id
_entity_poly.type
_entity_poly.pdbx_seq_one_letter_code
_entity_poly.pdbx_strand_id
1 'polypeptide(L)'
;MKPVHSELSMSEMTALPRRRHTGWLLKAVLPLAILGLAAAGFLLLKATRAVTLPVAAQEKSWRVSTIEVLPERLTPNLLLYGTIEAPRKAEIRAAVTADVAQVKIREGQTVAAGALLVMLDDRDLALNIRQREADFHEIEAQIASEQVR
;
A
#
# COMPACT_ATOMS: atom_id res chain seq x y z
N MET A 1 48.63 99.65 -65.74
CA MET A 1 49.37 100.03 -66.98
C MET A 1 50.03 98.77 -67.54
N LYS A 2 50.05 98.56 -68.86
CA LYS A 2 50.88 97.56 -69.58
C LYS A 2 52.39 97.88 -69.43
N PRO A 3 53.34 97.08 -69.98
CA PRO A 3 53.48 95.61 -70.13
C PRO A 3 54.90 95.15 -69.66
N VAL A 4 55.46 94.01 -70.14
CA VAL A 4 56.87 93.81 -70.65
C VAL A 4 57.50 92.41 -70.42
N HIS A 5 57.89 91.75 -71.54
CA HIS A 5 59.04 90.84 -71.84
C HIS A 5 59.52 89.68 -70.90
N SER A 6 60.26 88.64 -71.33
CA SER A 6 60.52 87.97 -72.64
C SER A 6 61.52 86.80 -72.47
N GLU A 7 61.66 85.89 -73.47
CA GLU A 7 62.86 85.06 -73.82
C GLU A 7 63.54 84.21 -72.71
N LEU A 8 63.52 82.86 -72.74
CA LEU A 8 64.32 81.91 -73.56
C LEU A 8 65.77 81.64 -73.06
N SER A 9 66.32 80.49 -73.50
CA SER A 9 67.65 79.91 -73.19
C SER A 9 67.85 79.23 -71.80
N MET A 10 68.61 78.13 -71.65
CA MET A 10 69.22 77.19 -72.62
C MET A 10 69.80 75.95 -71.89
N SER A 11 69.98 74.85 -72.64
CA SER A 11 70.93 73.73 -72.39
C SER A 11 70.53 72.60 -71.43
N GLU A 12 70.23 71.44 -72.03
CA GLU A 12 70.43 70.13 -71.41
C GLU A 12 71.92 69.76 -71.43
N MET A 13 72.44 69.08 -70.40
CA MET A 13 73.62 68.22 -70.50
C MET A 13 73.68 67.16 -69.38
N THR A 14 73.15 65.98 -69.71
CA THR A 14 73.82 64.65 -69.66
C THR A 14 74.61 64.16 -68.42
N ALA A 15 74.13 62.99 -67.93
CA ALA A 15 74.88 61.74 -67.62
C ALA A 15 75.53 61.50 -66.23
N LEU A 16 75.57 60.27 -65.68
CA LEU A 16 74.76 59.05 -65.98
C LEU A 16 74.34 58.20 -64.73
N PRO A 17 75.02 57.15 -64.17
CA PRO A 17 74.24 56.06 -63.55
C PRO A 17 74.75 55.44 -62.22
N ARG A 18 73.87 54.68 -61.52
CA ARG A 18 74.09 53.24 -61.14
C ARG A 18 72.93 52.63 -60.32
N ARG A 19 72.15 51.78 -61.00
CA ARG A 19 71.25 50.71 -60.48
C ARG A 19 71.94 49.82 -59.39
N ARG A 20 71.30 49.01 -58.52
CA ARG A 20 70.08 48.14 -58.70
C ARG A 20 69.66 47.40 -57.38
N HIS A 21 68.43 46.87 -57.37
CA HIS A 21 67.94 45.61 -56.72
C HIS A 21 67.44 45.50 -55.25
N THR A 22 67.82 46.29 -54.25
CA THR A 22 67.39 46.02 -52.83
C THR A 22 65.87 46.10 -52.57
N GLY A 23 65.10 46.78 -53.44
CA GLY A 23 63.65 46.98 -53.26
C GLY A 23 62.72 45.81 -53.63
N TRP A 24 63.22 44.71 -54.20
CA TRP A 24 62.36 43.56 -54.56
C TRP A 24 62.15 42.59 -53.40
N LEU A 25 63.20 42.30 -52.61
CA LEU A 25 63.09 41.47 -51.41
C LEU A 25 62.10 42.06 -50.41
N LEU A 26 62.16 43.37 -50.13
CA LEU A 26 61.21 44.01 -49.21
C LEU A 26 59.74 43.86 -49.66
N LYS A 27 59.48 43.92 -50.96
CA LYS A 27 58.12 43.77 -51.53
C LYS A 27 57.60 42.33 -51.49
N ALA A 28 58.49 41.33 -51.44
CA ALA A 28 58.11 39.92 -51.31
C ALA A 28 58.03 39.45 -49.85
N VAL A 29 58.93 39.95 -48.99
CA VAL A 29 58.99 39.60 -47.56
C VAL A 29 57.83 40.21 -46.77
N LEU A 30 57.41 41.44 -47.08
CA LEU A 30 56.32 42.11 -46.36
C LEU A 30 54.97 41.37 -46.43
N PRO A 31 54.43 40.96 -47.60
CA PRO A 31 53.19 40.18 -47.65
C PRO A 31 53.33 38.78 -47.03
N LEU A 32 54.51 38.16 -47.15
CA LEU A 32 54.78 36.85 -46.55
C LEU A 32 54.80 36.91 -45.01
N ALA A 33 55.35 38.00 -44.44
CA ALA A 33 55.32 38.27 -43.00
C ALA A 33 53.90 38.51 -42.49
N ILE A 34 53.07 39.25 -43.23
CA ILE A 34 51.64 39.47 -42.89
C ILE A 34 50.87 38.14 -42.90
N LEU A 35 51.07 37.30 -43.92
CA LEU A 35 50.46 35.95 -43.99
C LEU A 35 50.93 35.06 -42.83
N GLY A 36 52.22 35.10 -42.49
CA GLY A 36 52.77 34.38 -41.33
C GLY A 36 52.15 34.83 -40.01
N LEU A 37 52.00 36.14 -39.80
CA LEU A 37 51.39 36.71 -38.60
C LEU A 37 49.90 36.34 -38.50
N ALA A 38 49.16 36.40 -39.62
CA ALA A 38 47.75 36.04 -39.69
C ALA A 38 47.54 34.53 -39.42
N ALA A 39 48.37 33.67 -40.01
CA ALA A 39 48.35 32.22 -39.76
C ALA A 39 48.69 31.89 -38.30
N ALA A 40 49.71 32.53 -37.72
CA ALA A 40 50.05 32.37 -36.31
C ALA A 40 48.91 32.81 -35.38
N GLY A 41 48.30 33.97 -35.64
CA GLY A 41 47.14 34.46 -34.90
C GLY A 41 45.93 33.52 -34.99
N PHE A 42 45.61 33.01 -36.18
CA PHE A 42 44.52 32.04 -36.38
C PHE A 42 44.78 30.72 -35.66
N LEU A 43 46.00 30.19 -35.71
CA LEU A 43 46.39 28.97 -34.99
C LEU A 43 46.28 29.17 -33.47
N LEU A 44 46.71 30.33 -32.95
CA LEU A 44 46.61 30.67 -31.53
C LEU A 44 45.14 30.77 -31.07
N LEU A 45 44.26 31.38 -31.87
CA LEU A 45 42.82 31.46 -31.61
C LEU A 45 42.12 30.09 -31.70
N LYS A 46 42.58 29.21 -32.60
CA LYS A 46 42.05 27.84 -32.69
C LYS A 46 42.49 26.98 -31.50
N ALA A 47 43.74 27.12 -31.05
CA ALA A 47 44.28 26.41 -29.89
C ALA A 47 43.68 26.88 -28.56
N THR A 48 43.35 28.16 -28.45
CA THR A 48 42.68 28.74 -27.26
C THR A 48 41.15 28.66 -27.30
N ARG A 49 40.56 28.01 -28.32
CA ARG A 49 39.10 27.77 -28.36
C ARG A 49 38.69 26.91 -27.17
N ALA A 50 38.01 27.52 -26.21
CA ALA A 50 37.45 26.83 -25.06
C ALA A 50 36.53 25.68 -25.51
N VAL A 51 36.80 24.48 -25.01
CA VAL A 51 35.95 23.31 -25.24
C VAL A 51 34.70 23.46 -24.41
N THR A 52 33.60 23.87 -25.04
CA THR A 52 32.27 23.81 -24.42
C THR A 52 31.87 22.35 -24.26
N LEU A 53 31.92 21.86 -23.03
CA LEU A 53 31.32 20.59 -22.65
C LEU A 53 29.82 20.61 -23.00
N PRO A 54 29.28 19.58 -23.67
CA PRO A 54 27.84 19.49 -23.90
C PRO A 54 27.11 19.49 -22.56
N VAL A 55 26.28 20.51 -22.32
CA VAL A 55 25.38 20.51 -21.16
C VAL A 55 24.38 19.39 -21.39
N ALA A 56 24.51 18.30 -20.64
CA ALA A 56 23.56 17.20 -20.68
C ALA A 56 22.17 17.75 -20.36
N ALA A 57 21.22 17.52 -21.27
CA ALA A 57 19.84 17.97 -21.08
C ALA A 57 19.28 17.29 -19.83
N GLN A 58 19.08 18.05 -18.76
CA GLN A 58 18.45 17.53 -17.55
C GLN A 58 17.00 17.17 -17.88
N GLU A 59 16.71 15.88 -17.79
CA GLU A 59 15.37 15.34 -17.99
C GLU A 59 14.39 16.01 -17.01
N LYS A 60 13.20 16.35 -17.49
CA LYS A 60 12.20 17.07 -16.70
C LYS A 60 11.65 16.15 -15.61
N SER A 61 12.28 16.14 -14.43
CA SER A 61 11.80 15.37 -13.28
C SER A 61 10.50 15.98 -12.74
N TRP A 62 9.38 15.28 -12.94
CA TRP A 62 8.12 15.61 -12.26
C TRP A 62 8.24 15.25 -10.78
N ARG A 63 8.02 16.23 -9.89
CA ARG A 63 8.03 16.02 -8.45
C ARG A 63 6.81 15.21 -8.04
N VAL A 64 7.02 13.96 -7.65
CA VAL A 64 6.02 13.11 -7.01
C VAL A 64 6.19 13.17 -5.49
N SER A 65 5.09 13.01 -4.76
CA SER A 65 5.12 12.79 -3.31
C SER A 65 5.10 11.30 -3.04
N THR A 66 6.09 10.79 -2.32
CA THR A 66 6.14 9.40 -1.85
C THR A 66 5.98 9.36 -0.34
N ILE A 67 5.61 8.19 0.18
CA ILE A 67 5.66 7.88 1.61
C ILE A 67 6.32 6.50 1.76
N GLU A 68 7.17 6.35 2.76
CA GLU A 68 7.81 5.06 3.05
C GLU A 68 6.83 4.16 3.80
N VAL A 69 6.63 2.94 3.31
CA VAL A 69 5.73 1.95 3.92
C VAL A 69 6.58 0.86 4.55
N LEU A 70 6.60 0.84 5.88
CA LEU A 70 7.30 -0.20 6.65
C LEU A 70 6.35 -1.38 6.91
N PRO A 71 6.78 -2.65 6.69
CA PRO A 71 5.95 -3.81 6.99
C PRO A 71 5.70 -3.97 8.49
N GLU A 72 4.45 -3.85 8.92
CA GLU A 72 4.01 -4.10 10.29
C GLU A 72 3.00 -5.26 10.35
N ARG A 73 3.08 -6.09 11.39
CA ARG A 73 2.12 -7.18 11.63
C ARG A 73 0.96 -6.69 12.50
N LEU A 74 -0.03 -6.10 11.85
CA LEU A 74 -1.27 -5.67 12.48
C LEU A 74 -2.25 -6.86 12.60
N THR A 75 -2.89 -6.98 13.76
CA THR A 75 -3.96 -7.96 14.03
C THR A 75 -5.26 -7.21 14.29
N PRO A 76 -6.40 -7.59 13.68
CA PRO A 76 -7.68 -6.95 13.95
C PRO A 76 -8.14 -7.26 15.37
N ASN A 77 -8.50 -6.22 16.13
CA ASN A 77 -9.24 -6.36 17.38
C ASN A 77 -10.73 -6.17 17.10
N LEU A 78 -11.56 -7.17 17.44
CA LEU A 78 -12.99 -7.16 17.17
C LEU A 78 -13.77 -7.31 18.48
N LEU A 79 -14.51 -6.26 18.86
CA LEU A 79 -15.40 -6.32 20.00
C LEU A 79 -16.70 -7.04 19.60
N LEU A 80 -16.89 -8.24 20.13
CA LEU A 80 -18.09 -9.05 19.93
C LEU A 80 -19.02 -8.94 21.14
N TYR A 81 -20.31 -8.81 20.86
CA TYR A 81 -21.37 -8.85 21.86
C TYR A 81 -22.11 -10.17 21.78
N GLY A 82 -22.57 -10.69 22.92
CA GLY A 82 -23.33 -11.92 23.02
C GLY A 82 -24.02 -12.02 24.37
N THR A 83 -24.95 -12.97 24.48
CA THR A 83 -25.72 -13.25 25.70
C THR A 83 -25.21 -14.52 26.34
N ILE A 84 -25.18 -14.57 27.68
CA ILE A 84 -24.86 -15.78 28.44
C ILE A 84 -26.15 -16.57 28.65
N GLU A 85 -26.16 -17.84 28.23
CA GLU A 85 -27.28 -18.76 28.42
C GLU A 85 -26.89 -19.93 29.32
N ALA A 86 -27.89 -20.53 29.98
CA ALA A 86 -27.67 -21.71 30.81
C ALA A 86 -27.38 -22.94 29.92
N PRO A 87 -26.29 -23.70 30.14
CA PRO A 87 -25.92 -24.82 29.28
C PRO A 87 -26.92 -25.99 29.33
N ARG A 88 -27.78 -26.02 30.36
CA ARG A 88 -28.92 -26.94 30.51
C ARG A 88 -30.07 -26.18 31.16
N LYS A 89 -31.26 -26.30 30.60
CA LYS A 89 -32.52 -25.80 31.16
C LYS A 89 -33.51 -26.97 31.19
N ALA A 90 -34.15 -27.18 32.33
CA ALA A 90 -35.17 -28.20 32.52
C ALA A 90 -36.45 -27.54 33.04
N GLU A 91 -37.59 -27.95 32.50
CA GLU A 91 -38.92 -27.52 32.94
C GLU A 91 -39.67 -28.78 33.39
N ILE A 92 -39.93 -28.89 34.69
CA ILE A 92 -40.56 -30.07 35.28
C ILE A 92 -42.07 -29.85 35.34
N ARG A 93 -42.82 -30.85 34.89
CA ARG A 93 -44.30 -30.87 34.92
C ARG A 93 -44.78 -32.13 35.63
N ALA A 94 -45.96 -32.09 36.24
CA ALA A 94 -46.61 -33.28 36.76
C ALA A 94 -46.96 -34.24 35.61
N ALA A 95 -46.71 -35.54 35.80
CA ALA A 95 -47.04 -36.57 34.80
C ALA A 95 -48.52 -36.98 34.84
N VAL A 96 -49.23 -36.64 35.92
CA VAL A 96 -50.63 -36.97 36.17
C VAL A 96 -51.36 -35.73 36.71
N THR A 97 -52.65 -35.63 36.45
CA THR A 97 -53.52 -34.61 37.04
C THR A 97 -53.88 -35.06 38.46
N ALA A 98 -53.33 -34.37 39.46
CA ALA A 98 -53.60 -34.59 40.88
C ALA A 98 -53.35 -33.30 41.67
N ASP A 99 -53.97 -33.18 42.85
CA ASP A 99 -53.74 -32.04 43.75
C ASP A 99 -52.33 -32.08 44.36
N VAL A 100 -51.80 -30.90 44.71
CA VAL A 100 -50.48 -30.79 45.37
C VAL A 100 -50.63 -31.02 46.87
N ALA A 101 -50.18 -32.18 47.35
CA ALA A 101 -50.17 -32.51 48.77
C ALA A 101 -49.07 -31.76 49.55
N GLN A 102 -47.85 -31.62 48.97
CA GLN A 102 -46.77 -30.88 49.62
C GLN A 102 -45.70 -30.37 48.64
N VAL A 103 -45.24 -29.14 48.81
CA VAL A 103 -44.01 -28.63 48.19
C VAL A 103 -42.84 -28.83 49.17
N LYS A 104 -41.75 -29.46 48.72
CA LYS A 104 -40.58 -29.83 49.55
C LYS A 104 -39.37 -28.90 49.38
N ILE A 105 -39.39 -28.03 48.36
CA ILE A 105 -38.30 -27.12 48.01
C ILE A 105 -38.74 -25.65 48.08
N ARG A 106 -37.77 -24.74 48.12
CA ARG A 106 -37.98 -23.29 48.03
C ARG A 106 -37.47 -22.75 46.69
N GLU A 107 -38.00 -21.62 46.27
CA GLU A 107 -37.51 -20.91 45.08
C GLU A 107 -36.02 -20.54 45.25
N GLY A 108 -35.25 -20.67 44.17
CA GLY A 108 -33.80 -20.45 44.18
C GLY A 108 -32.96 -21.54 44.87
N GLN A 109 -33.57 -22.58 45.45
CA GLN A 109 -32.85 -23.67 46.11
C GLN A 109 -32.14 -24.60 45.10
N THR A 110 -30.87 -24.88 45.32
CA THR A 110 -30.12 -25.90 44.57
C THR A 110 -30.62 -27.31 44.91
N VAL A 111 -30.87 -28.13 43.89
CA VAL A 111 -31.37 -29.51 44.03
C VAL A 111 -30.54 -30.49 43.20
N ALA A 112 -30.48 -31.76 43.65
CA ALA A 112 -29.84 -32.84 42.92
C ALA A 112 -30.83 -33.55 41.99
N ALA A 113 -30.32 -34.31 41.00
CA ALA A 113 -31.16 -35.16 40.16
C ALA A 113 -31.87 -36.23 41.03
N GLY A 114 -33.17 -36.46 40.77
CA GLY A 114 -33.99 -37.37 41.56
C GLY A 114 -34.49 -36.83 42.90
N ALA A 115 -34.16 -35.59 43.28
CA ALA A 115 -34.70 -34.98 44.49
C ALA A 115 -36.22 -34.77 44.39
N LEU A 116 -36.95 -35.09 45.46
CA LEU A 116 -38.40 -34.85 45.55
C LEU A 116 -38.67 -33.34 45.68
N LEU A 117 -39.22 -32.73 44.62
CA LEU A 117 -39.53 -31.30 44.57
C LEU A 117 -40.94 -31.01 45.11
N VAL A 118 -41.92 -31.78 44.62
CA VAL A 118 -43.34 -31.68 44.94
C VAL A 118 -43.91 -33.08 45.09
N MET A 119 -44.76 -33.28 46.09
CA MET A 119 -45.52 -34.48 46.34
C MET A 119 -46.98 -34.21 45.95
N LEU A 120 -47.51 -35.03 45.05
CA LEU A 120 -48.91 -34.99 44.64
C LEU A 120 -49.75 -35.91 45.52
N ASP A 121 -51.05 -35.68 45.59
CA ASP A 121 -52.00 -36.58 46.22
C ASP A 121 -52.13 -37.88 45.40
N ASP A 122 -52.03 -39.03 46.07
CA ASP A 122 -52.02 -40.35 45.45
C ASP A 122 -53.29 -41.16 45.74
N ARG A 123 -54.27 -40.64 46.50
CA ARG A 123 -55.43 -41.41 46.99
C ARG A 123 -56.22 -42.11 45.87
N ASP A 124 -56.52 -41.38 44.80
CA ASP A 124 -57.27 -41.91 43.65
C ASP A 124 -56.41 -42.88 42.81
N LEU A 125 -55.09 -42.61 42.72
CA LEU A 125 -54.14 -43.48 42.03
C LEU A 125 -53.97 -44.81 42.78
N ALA A 126 -53.86 -44.78 44.11
CA ALA A 126 -53.77 -45.94 44.98
C ALA A 126 -55.08 -46.75 45.03
N LEU A 127 -56.24 -46.14 44.76
CA LEU A 127 -57.49 -46.86 44.51
C LEU A 127 -57.47 -47.55 43.14
N ASN A 128 -57.02 -46.84 42.09
CA ASN A 128 -56.93 -47.39 40.74
C ASN A 128 -55.98 -48.60 40.68
N ILE A 129 -54.77 -48.46 41.25
CA ILE A 129 -53.76 -49.53 41.33
C ILE A 129 -54.34 -50.77 42.01
N ARG A 130 -54.96 -50.63 43.19
CA ARG A 130 -55.57 -51.77 43.91
C ARG A 130 -56.68 -52.46 43.11
N GLN A 131 -57.48 -51.70 42.34
CA GLN A 131 -58.45 -52.31 41.42
C GLN A 131 -57.74 -53.10 40.32
N ARG A 132 -56.68 -52.57 39.71
CA ARG A 132 -55.92 -53.27 38.66
C ARG A 132 -55.19 -54.51 39.17
N GLU A 133 -54.70 -54.49 40.40
CA GLU A 133 -54.11 -55.64 41.07
C GLU A 133 -55.16 -56.73 41.34
N ALA A 134 -56.37 -56.35 41.76
CA ALA A 134 -57.50 -57.27 41.91
C ALA A 134 -57.93 -57.88 40.55
N ASP A 135 -58.11 -57.03 39.52
CA ASP A 135 -58.42 -57.47 38.14
C ASP A 135 -57.36 -58.48 37.64
N PHE A 136 -56.07 -58.22 37.91
CA PHE A 136 -54.96 -59.08 37.53
C PHE A 136 -54.99 -60.44 38.24
N HIS A 137 -55.18 -60.45 39.57
CA HIS A 137 -55.24 -61.70 40.34
C HIS A 137 -56.48 -62.55 40.03
N GLU A 138 -57.61 -61.94 39.68
CA GLU A 138 -58.79 -62.68 39.19
C GLU A 138 -58.49 -63.41 37.87
N ILE A 139 -57.84 -62.73 36.92
CA ILE A 139 -57.41 -63.32 35.65
C ILE A 139 -56.35 -64.42 35.86
N GLU A 140 -55.37 -64.18 36.75
CA GLU A 140 -54.35 -65.15 37.12
C GLU A 140 -54.97 -66.44 37.70
N ALA A 141 -55.93 -66.29 38.63
CA ALA A 141 -56.67 -67.41 39.20
C ALA A 141 -57.51 -68.16 38.16
N GLN A 142 -58.15 -67.45 37.22
CA GLN A 142 -58.88 -68.09 36.13
C GLN A 142 -57.93 -68.93 35.24
N ILE A 143 -56.79 -68.38 34.83
CA ILE A 143 -55.79 -69.10 34.02
C ILE A 143 -55.28 -70.34 34.75
N ALA A 144 -54.97 -70.23 36.05
CA ALA A 144 -54.56 -71.37 36.86
C ALA A 144 -55.65 -72.45 36.94
N SER A 145 -56.92 -72.06 37.03
CA SER A 145 -58.05 -73.00 37.06
C SER A 145 -58.24 -73.77 35.74
N GLU A 146 -58.04 -73.12 34.59
CA GLU A 146 -58.11 -73.78 33.27
C GLU A 146 -56.90 -74.70 33.03
N GLN A 147 -55.72 -74.42 33.62
CA GLN A 147 -54.54 -75.28 33.51
C GLN A 147 -54.62 -76.57 34.35
N VAL A 148 -55.53 -76.62 35.34
CA VAL A 148 -55.76 -77.79 36.21
C VAL A 148 -56.89 -78.69 35.67
N ARG A 149 -57.56 -78.26 34.59
CA ARG A 149 -58.75 -78.89 34.01
C ARG A 149 -58.44 -79.84 32.83
#